data_AF-A0A401FJ04-F1
#
_entry.id   AF-A0A401FJ04-F1
#
_cell.length_a   1.000
_cell.length_b   1.000
_cell.length_c   1.000
_cell.angle_alpha   90.00
_cell.angle_beta   90.00
_cell.angle_gamma   90.00
#
_symmetry.space_group_name_H-M   'P 1'
#
loop_
_entity.id
_entity.type
_entity.pdbx_description
1 polymer ?
#
loop_
_entity_poly.entity_id
_entity_poly.type
_entity_poly.pdbx_seq_one_letter_code
_entity_poly.pdbx_strand_id
1 'polypeptide(L)'
;MEFSEKKVQKHEQTLEEKLNTLRAGVLGSNDGILTVVGVLFSVAVATTNQFTIFIAGLSDLLACAFSMASGEYASVSTQKDTEKSVVAMETELLKTDFEGELKLVADYYVLQGVSQETSEKIAKDLMSKKPLETIVDIKHGIQLGHYMNPWDAAFSSLFSAAAGGLFPLLAMTLVPGVMQWPATILAVCVSVAITGFLSAKLGNGLVKNSYDSKCNCWNYYNDYSLFNWITIIVYDRSPNNCLVSGFIVESILEVILKRYRFLTKILYNI
;
A
#
# COMPACT_ATOMS: atom_id res chain seq x y z
N MET A 1 10.83 -23.50 43.70
CA MET A 1 9.90 -22.83 42.76
C MET A 1 10.77 -21.90 41.92
N GLU A 2 11.17 -22.37 40.74
CA GLU A 2 12.00 -21.60 39.81
C GLU A 2 11.05 -20.97 38.79
N PHE A 3 10.92 -19.66 38.82
CA PHE A 3 10.12 -18.91 37.85
C PHE A 3 10.84 -18.99 36.51
N SER A 4 10.29 -19.79 35.60
CA SER A 4 10.70 -19.81 34.19
C SER A 4 10.40 -18.44 33.57
N GLU A 5 11.45 -17.65 33.32
CA GLU A 5 11.38 -16.47 32.47
C GLU A 5 10.95 -16.92 31.07
N LYS A 6 9.66 -16.73 30.75
CA LYS A 6 9.19 -16.70 29.37
C LYS A 6 9.90 -15.56 28.66
N LYS A 7 10.99 -15.85 27.96
CA LYS A 7 11.51 -14.99 26.88
C LYS A 7 10.32 -14.69 25.96
N VAL A 8 9.87 -13.43 25.97
CA VAL A 8 8.93 -12.92 24.97
C VAL A 8 9.62 -13.10 23.62
N GLN A 9 9.19 -14.12 22.89
CA GLN A 9 9.67 -14.41 21.56
C GLN A 9 9.25 -13.21 20.71
N LYS A 10 10.20 -12.33 20.38
CA LYS A 10 9.95 -11.18 19.52
C LYS A 10 9.52 -11.74 18.16
N HIS A 11 8.23 -11.66 17.86
CA HIS A 11 7.69 -12.06 16.58
C HIS A 11 8.32 -11.17 15.50
N GLU A 12 9.21 -11.76 14.71
CA GLU A 12 9.74 -11.15 13.49
C GLU A 12 8.62 -11.17 12.46
N GLN A 13 8.19 -9.99 12.01
CA GLN A 13 7.17 -9.89 10.95
C GLN A 13 7.59 -10.70 9.73
N THR A 14 6.63 -11.41 9.14
CA THR A 14 6.86 -12.15 7.90
C THR A 14 7.16 -11.18 6.75
N LEU A 15 7.75 -11.68 5.67
CA LEU A 15 7.99 -10.85 4.48
C LEU A 15 6.67 -10.30 3.92
N GLU A 16 5.61 -11.11 3.94
CA GLU A 16 4.28 -10.71 3.49
C GLU A 16 3.70 -9.57 4.34
N GLU A 17 3.85 -9.63 5.66
CA GLU A 17 3.41 -8.57 6.56
C GLU A 17 4.20 -7.28 6.38
N LYS A 18 5.51 -7.38 6.15
CA LYS A 18 6.35 -6.23 5.82
C LYS A 18 5.89 -5.60 4.50
N LEU A 19 5.62 -6.42 3.48
CA LEU A 19 5.12 -5.95 2.19
C LEU A 19 3.72 -5.32 2.30
N ASN A 20 2.82 -5.90 3.09
CA ASN A 20 1.49 -5.34 3.34
C ASN A 20 1.57 -3.99 4.07
N THR A 21 2.41 -3.91 5.09
CA THR A 21 2.63 -2.65 5.84
C THR A 21 3.25 -1.58 4.94
N LEU A 22 4.21 -1.96 4.10
CA LEU A 22 4.83 -1.06 3.13
C LEU A 22 3.82 -0.59 2.08
N ARG A 23 3.03 -1.50 1.51
CA ARG A 23 1.96 -1.19 0.55
C ARG A 23 0.99 -0.18 1.16
N ALA A 24 0.48 -0.45 2.36
CA ALA A 24 -0.45 0.43 3.06
C ALA A 24 0.15 1.81 3.34
N GLY A 25 1.41 1.86 3.79
CA GLY A 25 2.12 3.11 4.02
C GLY A 25 2.29 3.92 2.73
N VAL A 26 2.78 3.31 1.66
CA VAL A 26 3.09 4.01 0.41
C VAL A 26 1.82 4.50 -0.29
N LEU A 27 0.78 3.67 -0.33
CA LEU A 27 -0.52 4.06 -0.89
C LEU A 27 -1.14 5.20 -0.06
N GLY A 28 -1.14 5.08 1.27
CA GLY A 28 -1.65 6.12 2.15
C GLY A 28 -0.94 7.46 1.92
N SER A 29 0.40 7.47 1.92
CA SER A 29 1.20 8.67 1.66
C SER A 29 0.87 9.29 0.30
N ASN A 30 0.80 8.48 -0.76
CA ASN A 30 0.50 8.98 -2.11
C ASN A 30 -0.91 9.56 -2.20
N ASP A 31 -1.91 8.90 -1.63
CA ASP A 31 -3.28 9.39 -1.64
C ASP A 31 -3.38 10.70 -0.87
N GLY A 32 -2.73 10.82 0.28
CA GLY A 32 -2.66 12.07 1.04
C GLY A 32 -2.00 13.21 0.25
N ILE A 33 -0.92 12.95 -0.49
CA ILE A 33 -0.27 13.95 -1.34
C ILE A 33 -1.21 14.40 -2.46
N LEU A 34 -1.77 13.45 -3.21
CA LEU A 34 -2.47 13.73 -4.46
C LEU A 34 -3.85 14.36 -4.24
N THR A 35 -4.61 13.86 -3.26
CA THR A 35 -5.95 14.38 -2.93
C THR A 35 -5.86 15.83 -2.46
N VAL A 36 -4.98 16.09 -1.49
CA VAL A 36 -4.80 17.42 -0.90
C VAL A 36 -4.33 18.43 -1.93
N VAL A 37 -3.38 18.07 -2.81
CA VAL A 37 -2.92 18.97 -3.89
C VAL A 37 -4.05 19.29 -4.85
N GLY A 38 -4.85 18.30 -5.23
CA GLY A 38 -6.02 18.49 -6.10
C GLY A 38 -6.99 19.52 -5.52
N VAL A 39 -7.33 19.39 -4.23
CA VAL A 39 -8.21 20.34 -3.53
C VAL A 39 -7.56 21.71 -3.39
N LEU A 40 -6.30 21.79 -2.97
CA LEU A 40 -5.58 23.05 -2.79
C LEU A 40 -5.52 23.84 -4.10
N PHE A 41 -5.18 23.19 -5.22
CA PHE A 41 -5.10 23.83 -6.52
C PHE A 41 -6.48 24.29 -6.99
N SER A 42 -7.50 23.46 -6.83
CA SER A 42 -8.87 23.78 -7.22
C SER A 42 -9.42 24.99 -6.45
N VAL A 43 -9.23 25.02 -5.14
CA VAL A 43 -9.71 26.11 -4.27
C VAL A 43 -8.88 27.38 -4.47
N ALA A 44 -7.55 27.28 -4.64
CA ALA A 44 -6.68 28.44 -4.89
C ALA A 44 -6.87 29.06 -6.29
N VAL A 45 -7.56 28.39 -7.21
CA VAL A 45 -8.06 29.00 -8.45
C VAL A 45 -9.33 29.81 -8.19
N ALA A 46 -10.21 29.32 -7.31
CA ALA A 46 -11.50 29.95 -7.03
C ALA A 46 -11.41 31.14 -6.05
N THR A 47 -10.45 31.16 -5.14
CA THR A 47 -10.30 32.22 -4.13
C THR A 47 -8.83 32.53 -3.82
N THR A 48 -8.58 33.76 -3.40
CA THR A 48 -7.28 34.24 -2.88
C THR A 48 -7.22 34.22 -1.36
N ASN A 49 -8.32 33.88 -0.67
CA ASN A 49 -8.36 33.83 0.79
C ASN A 49 -7.58 32.60 1.31
N GLN A 50 -6.44 32.84 1.95
CA GLN A 50 -5.59 31.76 2.46
C GLN A 50 -6.23 30.95 3.59
N PHE A 51 -7.06 31.55 4.43
CA PHE A 51 -7.78 30.82 5.48
C PHE A 51 -8.78 29.82 4.87
N THR A 52 -9.48 30.22 3.81
CA THR A 52 -10.37 29.33 3.06
C THR A 52 -9.60 28.17 2.43
N ILE A 53 -8.45 28.43 1.81
CA ILE A 53 -7.58 27.40 1.21
C ILE A 53 -7.09 26.41 2.29
N PHE A 54 -6.63 26.93 3.43
CA PHE A 54 -6.14 26.10 4.54
C PHE A 54 -7.24 25.17 5.09
N ILE A 55 -8.41 25.71 5.43
CA ILE A 55 -9.51 24.90 5.98
C ILE A 55 -9.98 23.86 4.96
N ALA A 56 -10.05 24.20 3.67
CA ALA A 56 -10.42 23.25 2.63
C ALA A 56 -9.40 22.10 2.53
N GLY A 57 -8.10 22.42 2.44
CA GLY A 57 -7.05 21.40 2.35
C GLY A 57 -6.91 20.57 3.63
N LEU A 58 -7.09 21.17 4.81
CA LEU A 58 -7.07 20.43 6.08
C LEU A 58 -8.28 19.49 6.20
N SER A 59 -9.46 19.93 5.76
CA SER A 59 -10.67 19.10 5.76
C SER A 59 -10.51 17.90 4.85
N ASP A 60 -9.95 18.11 3.65
CA ASP A 60 -9.65 17.04 2.70
C ASP A 60 -8.58 16.07 3.23
N LEU A 61 -7.51 16.59 3.84
CA LEU A 61 -6.46 15.77 4.46
C LEU A 61 -7.04 14.83 5.53
N LEU A 62 -7.88 15.37 6.42
CA LEU A 62 -8.52 14.58 7.47
C LEU A 62 -9.50 13.56 6.88
N ALA A 63 -10.32 13.96 5.92
CA ALA A 63 -11.26 13.07 5.25
C ALA A 63 -10.52 11.90 4.55
N CYS A 64 -9.45 12.20 3.81
CA CYS A 64 -8.60 11.21 3.17
C CYS A 64 -7.97 10.26 4.20
N ALA A 65 -7.35 10.80 5.25
CA ALA A 65 -6.69 10.00 6.27
C ALA A 65 -7.65 9.05 7.01
N PHE A 66 -8.83 9.52 7.41
CA PHE A 66 -9.84 8.66 8.02
C PHE A 66 -10.40 7.62 7.06
N SER A 67 -10.62 7.99 5.80
CA SER A 67 -11.05 7.04 4.77
C SER A 67 -10.02 5.91 4.60
N MET A 68 -8.74 6.25 4.47
CA MET A 68 -7.65 5.28 4.35
C MET A 68 -7.52 4.38 5.58
N ALA A 69 -7.62 4.96 6.78
CA ALA A 69 -7.61 4.20 8.03
C ALA A 69 -8.77 3.20 8.10
N SER A 70 -9.97 3.63 7.74
CA SER A 70 -11.17 2.78 7.75
C SER A 70 -11.08 1.64 6.73
N GLY A 71 -10.56 1.91 5.53
CA GLY A 71 -10.37 0.91 4.48
C GLY A 71 -9.34 -0.14 4.87
N GLU A 72 -8.20 0.28 5.42
CA GLU A 72 -7.15 -0.64 5.87
C GLU A 72 -7.61 -1.46 7.08
N TYR A 73 -8.33 -0.85 8.03
CA TYR A 73 -8.96 -1.57 9.15
C TYR A 73 -9.88 -2.69 8.63
N ALA A 74 -10.81 -2.34 7.74
CA ALA A 74 -11.79 -3.28 7.21
C ALA A 74 -11.12 -4.40 6.40
N SER A 75 -10.07 -4.09 5.65
CA SER A 75 -9.29 -5.08 4.90
C SER A 75 -8.59 -6.08 5.83
N VAL A 76 -7.82 -5.58 6.80
CA VAL A 76 -7.06 -6.43 7.74
C VAL A 76 -7.97 -7.18 8.71
N SER A 77 -9.10 -6.59 9.12
CA SER A 77 -10.09 -7.30 9.93
C SER A 77 -10.71 -8.47 9.19
N THR A 78 -11.05 -8.27 7.91
CA THR A 78 -11.62 -9.33 7.06
C THR A 78 -10.61 -10.45 6.83
N GLN A 79 -9.34 -10.10 6.59
CA GLN A 79 -8.26 -11.08 6.49
C GLN A 79 -8.18 -11.92 7.77
N LYS A 80 -8.06 -11.27 8.93
CA LYS A 80 -7.97 -11.93 10.23
C LYS A 80 -9.16 -12.85 10.53
N ASP A 81 -10.38 -12.41 10.22
CA ASP A 81 -11.58 -13.21 10.46
C ASP A 81 -11.67 -14.40 9.49
N THR A 82 -11.20 -14.23 8.26
CA THR A 82 -11.09 -15.32 7.28
C THR A 82 -10.10 -16.38 7.75
N GLU A 83 -8.90 -15.98 8.17
CA GLU A 83 -7.88 -16.90 8.68
C GLU A 83 -8.37 -17.66 9.92
N LYS A 84 -9.08 -17.00 10.84
CA LYS A 84 -9.71 -17.66 11.98
C LYS A 84 -10.80 -18.65 11.57
N SER A 85 -11.62 -18.30 10.57
CA SER A 85 -12.65 -19.19 10.06
C SER A 85 -12.04 -20.45 9.46
N VAL A 86 -10.95 -20.31 8.71
CA VAL A 86 -10.18 -21.44 8.16
C VAL A 86 -9.64 -22.31 9.29
N VAL A 87 -9.01 -21.72 10.30
CA VAL A 87 -8.51 -22.49 11.46
C VAL A 87 -9.63 -23.26 12.16
N ALA A 88 -10.80 -22.65 12.34
CA ALA A 88 -11.96 -23.32 12.95
C ALA A 88 -12.46 -24.49 12.09
N MET A 89 -12.52 -24.32 10.77
CA MET A 89 -12.90 -25.37 9.81
C MET A 89 -11.92 -26.54 9.83
N GLU A 90 -10.62 -26.28 9.74
CA GLU A 90 -9.58 -27.32 9.77
C GLU A 90 -9.53 -28.04 11.12
N THR A 91 -9.82 -27.32 12.21
CA THR A 91 -9.96 -27.93 13.55
C THR A 91 -11.09 -28.95 13.59
N GLU A 92 -12.18 -28.69 12.86
CA GLU A 92 -13.31 -29.63 12.79
C GLU A 92 -13.00 -30.80 11.86
N LEU A 93 -12.36 -30.56 10.71
CA LEU A 93 -11.92 -31.61 9.78
C LEU A 93 -10.94 -32.58 10.45
N LEU A 94 -10.02 -32.09 11.28
CA LEU A 94 -9.12 -32.96 12.05
C LEU A 94 -9.84 -33.89 13.03
N LYS A 95 -11.07 -33.58 13.46
CA LYS A 95 -11.88 -34.45 14.31
C LYS A 95 -12.74 -35.42 13.50
N THR A 96 -13.25 -34.98 12.35
CA THR A 96 -14.23 -35.74 11.56
C THR A 96 -13.58 -36.62 10.48
N ASP A 97 -12.44 -36.20 9.91
CA ASP A 97 -11.72 -36.90 8.85
C ASP A 97 -10.19 -36.77 8.99
N PHE A 98 -9.64 -37.35 10.06
CA PHE A 98 -8.19 -37.33 10.30
C PHE A 98 -7.40 -38.12 9.24
N GLU A 99 -7.96 -39.23 8.74
CA GLU A 99 -7.29 -40.07 7.73
C GLU A 99 -7.19 -39.33 6.38
N GLY A 100 -8.23 -38.59 5.99
CA GLY A 100 -8.22 -37.73 4.81
C GLY A 100 -7.17 -36.62 4.88
N GLU A 101 -7.10 -35.89 6.01
CA GLU A 101 -6.10 -34.85 6.22
C GLU A 101 -4.66 -35.40 6.26
N LEU A 102 -4.45 -36.59 6.85
CA LEU A 102 -3.13 -37.24 6.85
C LEU A 102 -2.68 -37.61 5.43
N LYS A 103 -3.60 -38.15 4.62
CA LYS A 103 -3.33 -38.48 3.23
C LYS A 103 -3.01 -37.22 2.42
N LEU A 104 -3.73 -36.12 2.65
CA LEU A 104 -3.48 -34.83 1.99
C LEU A 104 -2.04 -34.34 2.23
N VAL A 105 -1.55 -34.43 3.48
CA VAL A 105 -0.16 -34.05 3.79
C VAL A 105 0.84 -34.95 3.07
N ALA A 106 0.59 -36.26 3.01
CA ALA A 106 1.46 -37.17 2.27
C ALA A 106 1.48 -36.82 0.77
N ASP A 107 0.31 -36.62 0.17
CA ASP A 107 0.15 -36.25 -1.24
C ASP A 107 0.84 -34.92 -1.56
N TYR A 108 0.79 -33.93 -0.64
CA TYR A 108 1.51 -32.67 -0.78
C TYR A 108 3.03 -32.88 -0.95
N TYR A 109 3.66 -33.70 -0.11
CA TYR A 109 5.11 -33.94 -0.22
C TYR A 109 5.47 -34.78 -1.45
N VAL A 110 4.59 -35.69 -1.88
CA VAL A 110 4.77 -36.39 -3.16
C VAL A 110 4.79 -35.40 -4.32
N LEU A 111 3.90 -34.40 -4.33
CA LEU A 111 3.89 -33.34 -5.35
C LEU A 111 5.15 -32.47 -5.31
N GLN A 112 5.80 -32.33 -4.14
CA GLN A 112 7.10 -31.66 -4.01
C GLN A 112 8.29 -32.53 -4.45
N GLY A 113 8.06 -33.77 -4.92
CA GLY A 113 9.08 -34.68 -5.42
C GLY A 113 9.65 -35.65 -4.38
N VAL A 114 9.03 -35.78 -3.21
CA VAL A 114 9.41 -36.76 -2.18
C VAL A 114 8.82 -38.13 -2.53
N SER A 115 9.55 -39.22 -2.26
CA SER A 115 9.04 -40.57 -2.52
C SER A 115 7.81 -40.88 -1.64
N GLN A 116 6.86 -41.66 -2.17
CA GLN A 116 5.62 -42.04 -1.47
C GLN A 116 5.87 -42.53 -0.04
N GLU A 117 6.80 -43.48 0.12
CA GLU A 117 7.14 -44.05 1.43
C GLU A 117 7.65 -43.00 2.43
N THR A 118 8.45 -42.04 1.94
CA THR A 118 9.00 -40.98 2.78
C THR A 118 7.94 -39.94 3.12
N SER A 119 7.09 -39.56 2.17
CA SER A 119 5.99 -38.62 2.36
C SER A 119 4.99 -39.12 3.40
N GLU A 120 4.65 -40.41 3.39
CA GLU A 120 3.78 -41.02 4.40
C GLU A 120 4.40 -40.99 5.81
N LYS A 121 5.72 -41.20 5.92
CA LYS A 121 6.45 -41.09 7.19
C LYS A 121 6.48 -39.65 7.69
N ILE A 122 6.72 -38.69 6.80
CA ILE A 122 6.70 -37.24 7.11
C ILE A 122 5.30 -36.85 7.61
N ALA A 123 4.25 -37.21 6.87
CA ALA A 123 2.88 -36.90 7.24
C ALA A 123 2.52 -37.44 8.62
N LYS A 124 2.84 -38.71 8.91
CA LYS A 124 2.61 -39.32 10.24
C LYS A 124 3.36 -38.57 11.35
N ASP A 125 4.63 -38.23 11.16
CA ASP A 125 5.42 -37.54 12.18
C ASP A 125 4.88 -36.12 12.45
N LEU A 126 4.65 -35.33 11.40
CA LEU A 126 4.13 -33.96 11.52
C LEU A 126 2.73 -33.93 12.14
N MET A 127 1.82 -34.77 11.64
CA MET A 127 0.44 -34.86 12.14
C MET A 127 0.36 -35.39 13.58
N SER A 128 1.34 -36.18 14.04
CA SER A 128 1.37 -36.65 15.44
C SER A 128 1.78 -35.55 16.43
N LYS A 129 2.61 -34.59 16.00
CA LYS A 129 3.15 -33.54 16.87
C LYS A 129 2.29 -32.28 16.83
N LYS A 130 1.94 -31.83 15.62
CA LYS A 130 1.31 -30.52 15.36
C LYS A 130 0.32 -30.62 14.19
N PRO A 131 -0.79 -31.36 14.32
CA PRO A 131 -1.70 -31.62 13.19
C PRO A 131 -2.32 -30.34 12.64
N LEU A 132 -2.84 -29.46 13.50
CA LEU A 132 -3.50 -28.23 13.07
C LEU A 132 -2.53 -27.23 12.43
N GLU A 133 -1.37 -27.01 13.05
CA GLU A 133 -0.33 -26.13 12.50
C GLU A 133 0.16 -26.63 11.13
N THR A 134 0.36 -27.95 10.99
CA THR A 134 0.80 -28.58 9.73
C THR A 134 -0.24 -28.40 8.62
N ILE A 135 -1.52 -28.69 8.90
CA ILE A 135 -2.58 -28.61 7.90
C ILE A 135 -2.84 -27.17 7.46
N VAL A 136 -2.90 -26.24 8.41
CA VAL A 136 -3.17 -24.83 8.12
C VAL A 136 -2.02 -24.19 7.33
N ASP A 137 -0.76 -24.54 7.65
CA ASP A 137 0.41 -24.10 6.88
C ASP A 137 0.44 -24.71 5.47
N ILE A 138 0.25 -26.03 5.34
CA ILE A 138 0.34 -26.71 4.05
C ILE A 138 -0.80 -26.32 3.09
N LYS A 139 -2.05 -26.25 3.57
CA LYS A 139 -3.21 -25.95 2.71
C LYS A 139 -3.37 -24.46 2.42
N HIS A 140 -3.07 -23.60 3.39
CA HIS A 140 -3.43 -22.18 3.33
C HIS A 140 -2.23 -21.23 3.48
N GLY A 141 -1.04 -21.72 3.85
CA GLY A 141 0.15 -20.89 4.07
C GLY A 141 0.03 -19.99 5.31
N ILE A 142 -0.85 -20.32 6.25
CA ILE A 142 -1.14 -19.47 7.42
C ILE A 142 -0.36 -19.97 8.63
N GLN A 143 0.33 -19.05 9.33
CA GLN A 143 0.95 -19.36 10.61
C GLN A 143 -0.05 -19.26 11.75
N LEU A 144 -0.22 -20.37 12.48
CA LEU A 144 -1.23 -20.46 13.53
C LEU A 144 -0.96 -19.45 14.66
N GLY A 145 -1.96 -18.64 14.99
CA GLY A 145 -1.87 -17.63 16.05
C GLY A 145 -1.14 -16.34 15.65
N HIS A 146 -0.58 -16.27 14.44
CA HIS A 146 0.07 -15.07 13.90
C HIS A 146 -0.93 -14.27 13.08
N TYR A 147 -1.68 -13.39 13.73
CA TYR A 147 -2.67 -12.54 13.05
C TYR A 147 -2.24 -11.08 13.04
N MET A 148 -2.36 -10.43 11.89
CA MET A 148 -2.20 -8.98 11.82
C MET A 148 -3.22 -8.26 12.71
N ASN A 149 -2.79 -7.15 13.33
CA ASN A 149 -3.66 -6.30 14.13
C ASN A 149 -4.31 -5.22 13.23
N PRO A 150 -5.64 -5.23 13.04
CA PRO A 150 -6.32 -4.24 12.19
C PRO A 150 -6.11 -2.79 12.65
N TRP A 151 -5.98 -2.55 13.96
CA TRP A 151 -5.79 -1.21 14.49
C TRP A 151 -4.42 -0.65 14.17
N ASP A 152 -3.36 -1.46 14.28
CA ASP A 152 -2.00 -1.03 13.97
C ASP A 152 -1.88 -0.66 12.48
N ALA A 153 -2.49 -1.47 11.61
CA ALA A 153 -2.55 -1.19 10.17
C ALA A 153 -3.33 0.10 9.87
N ALA A 154 -4.49 0.29 10.52
CA ALA A 154 -5.32 1.49 10.36
C ALA A 154 -4.59 2.78 10.77
N PHE A 155 -3.94 2.78 11.94
CA PHE A 155 -3.18 3.95 12.40
C PHE A 155 -1.95 4.21 11.54
N SER A 156 -1.23 3.15 11.13
CA SER A 156 -0.11 3.30 10.20
C SER A 156 -0.56 3.97 8.88
N SER A 157 -1.69 3.52 8.32
CA SER A 157 -2.28 4.10 7.11
C SER A 157 -2.71 5.57 7.33
N LEU A 158 -3.40 5.86 8.44
CA LEU A 158 -3.82 7.21 8.83
C LEU A 158 -2.65 8.18 8.87
N PHE A 159 -1.59 7.85 9.62
CA PHE A 159 -0.44 8.73 9.78
C PHE A 159 0.35 8.86 8.49
N SER A 160 0.42 7.81 7.68
CA SER A 160 1.07 7.89 6.37
C SER A 160 0.35 8.87 5.44
N ALA A 161 -0.98 8.76 5.34
CA ALA A 161 -1.80 9.69 4.55
C ALA A 161 -1.71 11.13 5.06
N ALA A 162 -1.80 11.31 6.39
CA ALA A 162 -1.65 12.61 7.01
C ALA A 162 -0.27 13.22 6.72
N ALA A 163 0.81 12.44 6.86
CA ALA A 163 2.17 12.91 6.62
C ALA A 163 2.41 13.28 5.15
N GLY A 164 1.86 12.50 4.21
CA GLY A 164 1.97 12.77 2.78
C GLY A 164 1.34 14.11 2.38
N GLY A 165 0.10 14.36 2.79
CA GLY A 165 -0.61 15.58 2.42
C GLY A 165 -0.22 16.83 3.23
N LEU A 166 0.47 16.66 4.36
CA LEU A 166 0.86 17.77 5.23
C LEU A 166 1.86 18.72 4.56
N PHE A 167 2.85 18.20 3.82
CA PHE A 167 3.87 19.02 3.17
C PHE A 167 3.29 19.97 2.10
N PRO A 168 2.48 19.48 1.13
CA PRO A 168 1.79 20.36 0.19
C PRO A 168 0.85 21.36 0.86
N LEU A 169 0.13 20.94 1.90
CA LEU A 169 -0.76 21.82 2.67
C LEU A 169 0.00 22.97 3.31
N LEU A 170 1.10 22.70 4.01
CA LEU A 170 1.92 23.72 4.63
C LEU A 170 2.57 24.64 3.59
N ALA A 171 3.05 24.10 2.47
CA ALA A 171 3.63 24.91 1.40
C ALA A 171 2.63 25.90 0.79
N MET A 172 1.39 25.46 0.53
CA MET A 172 0.35 26.30 -0.05
C MET A 172 -0.14 27.38 0.92
N THR A 173 -0.05 27.14 2.23
CA THR A 173 -0.68 27.98 3.26
C THR A 173 0.31 28.92 3.94
N LEU A 174 1.60 28.58 4.02
CA LEU A 174 2.61 29.41 4.65
C LEU A 174 3.36 30.32 3.66
N VAL A 175 3.35 30.00 2.36
CA VAL A 175 4.07 30.79 1.35
C VAL A 175 3.12 31.81 0.73
N PRO A 176 3.34 33.13 0.92
CA PRO A 176 2.47 34.15 0.36
C PRO A 176 2.84 34.51 -1.09
N GLY A 177 1.84 34.99 -1.84
CA GLY A 177 2.03 35.65 -3.13
C GLY A 177 2.38 34.72 -4.28
N VAL A 178 3.20 35.20 -5.22
CA VAL A 178 3.52 34.49 -6.48
C VAL A 178 4.33 33.21 -6.27
N MET A 179 5.02 33.09 -5.13
CA MET A 179 5.84 31.92 -4.81
C MET A 179 5.03 30.73 -4.28
N GLN A 180 3.75 30.91 -3.97
CA GLN A 180 2.88 29.89 -3.39
C GLN A 180 2.78 28.63 -4.29
N TRP A 181 2.56 28.83 -5.59
CA TRP A 181 2.46 27.75 -6.58
C TRP A 181 3.77 26.96 -6.76
N PRO A 182 4.91 27.60 -7.08
CA PRO A 182 6.16 26.85 -7.23
C PRO A 182 6.62 26.19 -5.92
N ALA A 183 6.37 26.81 -4.76
CA ALA A 183 6.68 26.19 -3.48
C ALA A 183 5.84 24.92 -3.24
N THR A 184 4.55 24.96 -3.55
CA THR A 184 3.68 23.78 -3.42
C THR A 184 4.08 22.68 -4.39
N ILE A 185 4.38 23.01 -5.65
CA ILE A 185 4.87 22.04 -6.64
C ILE A 185 6.17 21.38 -6.15
N LEU A 186 7.11 22.17 -5.64
CA LEU A 186 8.36 21.65 -5.07
C LEU A 186 8.08 20.73 -3.88
N ALA A 187 7.17 21.12 -2.97
CA ALA A 187 6.79 20.30 -1.83
C ALA A 187 6.19 18.95 -2.25
N VAL A 188 5.36 18.92 -3.30
CA VAL A 188 4.83 17.69 -3.88
C VAL A 188 5.95 16.82 -4.46
N CYS A 189 6.82 17.40 -5.28
CA CYS A 189 7.96 16.67 -5.85
C CYS A 189 8.85 16.06 -4.76
N VAL A 190 9.14 16.82 -3.70
CA VAL A 190 9.93 16.34 -2.55
C VAL A 190 9.18 15.24 -1.81
N SER A 191 7.88 15.39 -1.55
CA SER A 191 7.07 14.40 -0.83
C SER A 191 7.02 13.08 -1.60
N VAL A 192 6.74 13.12 -2.89
CA VAL A 192 6.70 11.93 -3.75
C VAL A 192 8.09 11.29 -3.88
N ALA A 193 9.15 12.09 -4.00
CA ALA A 193 10.53 11.58 -4.04
C ALA A 193 10.91 10.88 -2.73
N ILE A 194 10.54 11.44 -1.57
CA ILE A 194 10.78 10.83 -0.26
C ILE A 194 10.00 9.52 -0.14
N THR A 195 8.70 9.53 -0.48
CA THR A 195 7.87 8.32 -0.44
C THR A 195 8.46 7.24 -1.35
N GLY A 196 8.78 7.57 -2.61
CA GLY A 196 9.38 6.62 -3.56
C GLY A 196 10.73 6.07 -3.09
N PHE A 197 11.59 6.92 -2.51
CA PHE A 197 12.87 6.49 -1.95
C PHE A 197 12.70 5.55 -0.75
N LEU A 198 11.78 5.88 0.17
CA LEU A 198 11.48 5.04 1.33
C LEU A 198 10.88 3.70 0.91
N SER A 199 9.97 3.67 -0.07
CA SER A 199 9.44 2.45 -0.67
C SER A 199 10.54 1.55 -1.20
N ALA A 200 11.46 2.10 -2.00
CA ALA A 200 12.55 1.34 -2.61
C ALA A 200 13.51 0.78 -1.55
N LYS A 201 13.88 1.61 -0.56
CA LYS A 201 14.81 1.23 0.50
C LYS A 201 14.22 0.15 1.42
N LEU A 202 12.96 0.32 1.83
CA LEU A 202 12.30 -0.60 2.76
C LEU A 202 11.84 -1.90 2.07
N GLY A 203 11.52 -1.85 0.77
CA GLY A 203 11.19 -3.01 -0.04
C GLY A 203 12.40 -3.86 -0.48
N ASN A 204 13.62 -3.53 -0.02
CA ASN A 204 14.89 -4.13 -0.51
C ASN A 204 15.02 -4.12 -2.05
N GLY A 205 14.34 -3.18 -2.72
CA GLY A 205 14.45 -2.99 -4.16
C GLY A 205 15.76 -2.32 -4.50
N LEU A 206 16.45 -2.79 -5.55
CA LEU A 206 17.62 -2.11 -6.08
C LEU A 206 17.22 -0.70 -6.55
N VAL A 207 17.60 0.33 -5.78
CA VAL A 207 17.37 1.76 -6.07
C VAL A 207 17.84 2.15 -7.48
N LYS A 208 18.74 1.36 -8.08
CA LYS A 208 19.33 1.56 -9.42
C LYS A 208 18.44 1.09 -10.58
N ASN A 209 17.50 0.17 -10.37
CA ASN A 209 16.69 -0.42 -11.46
C ASN A 209 15.29 0.19 -11.59
N SER A 210 14.87 1.08 -10.69
CA SER A 210 13.59 1.79 -10.79
C SER A 210 13.55 2.77 -11.98
N TYR A 211 14.70 3.13 -12.56
CA TYR A 211 14.81 3.94 -13.78
C TYR A 211 14.96 3.12 -15.08
N ASP A 212 15.23 1.80 -15.00
CA ASP A 212 15.63 0.99 -16.17
C ASP A 212 14.81 -0.30 -16.35
N SER A 213 13.75 -0.47 -15.57
CA SER A 213 12.86 -1.63 -15.73
C SER A 213 11.89 -1.36 -16.88
N LYS A 214 12.30 -1.77 -18.09
CA LYS A 214 11.42 -1.98 -19.24
C LYS A 214 10.29 -2.95 -18.87
N CYS A 215 9.23 -2.45 -18.23
CA CYS A 215 7.94 -3.12 -18.22
C CYS A 215 7.35 -3.00 -19.63
N ASN A 216 7.22 -4.13 -20.32
CA ASN A 216 6.52 -4.27 -21.61
C ASN A 216 5.01 -3.97 -21.55
N CYS A 217 4.52 -3.26 -20.54
CA CYS A 217 3.20 -2.62 -20.53
C CYS A 217 3.14 -1.40 -21.47
N TRP A 218 4.29 -0.94 -21.96
CA TRP A 218 4.44 0.22 -22.84
C TRP A 218 3.78 0.05 -24.23
N ASN A 219 3.45 -1.17 -24.63
CA ASN A 219 2.89 -1.43 -25.97
C ASN A 219 1.40 -1.08 -26.12
N TYR A 220 0.72 -0.58 -25.07
CA TYR A 220 -0.71 -0.24 -25.12
C TYR A 220 -1.03 1.26 -25.18
N TYR A 221 -0.02 2.14 -25.10
CA TYR A 221 -0.19 3.59 -25.19
C TYR A 221 0.97 4.19 -26.00
N ASN A 222 0.96 3.93 -27.32
CA ASN A 222 1.96 4.46 -28.23
C ASN A 222 1.33 5.52 -29.12
N ASP A 223 1.11 6.71 -28.54
CA ASP A 223 1.08 7.99 -29.26
C ASP A 223 1.22 9.11 -28.21
N TYR A 224 1.93 10.20 -28.56
CA TYR A 224 2.32 11.36 -27.74
C TYR A 224 3.76 11.34 -27.16
N SER A 225 4.68 11.79 -28.01
CA SER A 225 6.14 11.74 -27.88
C SER A 225 6.83 12.80 -27.01
N LEU A 226 6.15 13.42 -26.02
CA LEU A 226 6.77 14.52 -25.23
C LEU A 226 6.50 14.49 -23.70
N PHE A 227 5.73 13.52 -23.19
CA PHE A 227 5.22 13.56 -21.80
C PHE A 227 5.82 12.51 -20.84
N ASN A 228 7.02 12.01 -21.13
CA ASN A 228 7.50 10.75 -20.58
C ASN A 228 8.27 10.81 -19.24
N TRP A 229 8.13 11.86 -18.42
CA TRP A 229 9.02 12.06 -17.25
C TRP A 229 8.38 12.08 -15.86
N ILE A 230 7.04 12.00 -15.71
CA ILE A 230 6.42 12.03 -14.37
C ILE A 230 5.27 11.03 -14.29
N THR A 231 5.59 9.73 -14.33
CA THR A 231 4.64 8.67 -13.96
C THR A 231 5.35 7.72 -13.02
N ILE A 232 5.20 7.93 -11.71
CA ILE A 232 5.67 7.00 -10.70
C ILE A 232 4.60 5.91 -10.59
N ILE A 233 4.91 4.76 -11.18
CA ILE A 233 4.09 3.55 -11.13
C ILE A 233 4.31 2.90 -9.76
N VAL A 234 3.26 2.85 -8.93
CA VAL A 234 3.21 1.94 -7.78
C VAL A 234 2.95 0.55 -8.34
N TYR A 235 3.89 -0.36 -8.07
CA TYR A 235 3.88 -1.74 -8.55
C TYR A 235 2.78 -2.54 -7.80
N ASP A 236 1.68 -2.88 -8.47
CA ASP A 236 0.82 -3.99 -8.05
C ASP A 236 1.13 -5.21 -8.94
N ARG A 237 1.53 -6.33 -8.32
CA ARG A 237 1.93 -7.55 -9.01
C ARG A 237 0.70 -8.44 -9.24
N SER A 238 -0.39 -7.88 -9.75
CA SER A 238 -1.57 -8.63 -10.18
C SER A 238 -1.64 -8.61 -11.72
N PRO A 239 -1.63 -9.77 -12.41
CA PRO A 239 -1.51 -9.83 -13.87
C PRO A 239 -2.66 -9.19 -14.67
N ASN A 240 -3.72 -8.69 -14.01
CA ASN A 240 -4.91 -8.19 -14.69
C ASN A 240 -5.44 -6.81 -14.26
N ASN A 241 -4.83 -6.12 -13.27
CA ASN A 241 -5.34 -4.83 -12.78
C ASN A 241 -4.24 -3.75 -12.75
N CYS A 242 -4.06 -3.04 -13.86
CA CYS A 242 -3.32 -1.77 -13.87
C CYS A 242 -4.22 -0.65 -13.34
N LEU A 243 -4.08 -0.27 -12.06
CA LEU A 243 -4.74 0.92 -11.52
C LEU A 243 -4.06 2.19 -12.05
N VAL A 244 -4.89 3.04 -12.65
CA VAL A 244 -4.57 4.20 -13.46
C VAL A 244 -3.89 5.29 -12.64
N SER A 245 -2.56 5.45 -12.77
CA SER A 245 -1.81 6.59 -12.19
C SER A 245 -1.44 7.67 -13.24
N GLY A 246 -1.71 7.43 -14.53
CA GLY A 246 -1.34 8.34 -15.62
C GLY A 246 -2.23 9.59 -15.80
N PHE A 247 -3.42 9.62 -15.19
CA PHE A 247 -4.44 10.65 -15.49
C PHE A 247 -4.21 12.02 -14.80
N ILE A 248 -3.40 12.06 -13.74
CA ILE A 248 -3.38 13.20 -12.81
C ILE A 248 -2.41 14.30 -13.24
N VAL A 249 -1.23 13.94 -13.76
CA VAL A 249 -0.23 14.93 -14.23
C VAL A 249 -0.77 15.71 -15.43
N GLU A 250 -1.48 15.04 -16.32
CA GLU A 250 -2.13 15.65 -17.47
C GLU A 250 -3.21 16.67 -17.06
N SER A 251 -4.00 16.32 -16.03
CA SER A 251 -5.05 17.20 -15.48
C SER A 251 -4.48 18.44 -14.76
N ILE A 252 -3.43 18.27 -13.95
CA ILE A 252 -2.79 19.39 -13.23
C ILE A 252 -2.09 20.33 -14.23
N LEU A 253 -1.39 19.78 -15.23
CA LEU A 253 -0.71 20.59 -16.23
C LEU A 253 -1.70 21.29 -17.17
N GLU A 254 -2.82 20.67 -17.53
CA GLU A 254 -3.95 21.30 -18.25
C GLU A 254 -4.49 22.51 -17.47
N VAL A 255 -4.68 22.38 -16.15
CA VAL A 255 -5.16 23.47 -15.29
C VAL A 255 -4.13 24.61 -15.22
N ILE A 256 -2.85 24.29 -15.08
CA ILE A 256 -1.75 25.28 -15.08
C ILE A 256 -1.66 26.01 -16.43
N LEU A 257 -1.71 25.28 -17.54
CA LEU A 257 -1.65 25.82 -18.89
C LEU A 257 -2.88 26.66 -19.25
N LYS A 258 -4.08 26.24 -18.82
CA LYS A 258 -5.31 27.04 -18.97
C LYS A 258 -5.23 28.36 -18.20
N ARG A 259 -4.66 28.36 -16.99
CA ARG A 259 -4.46 29.61 -16.22
C ARG A 259 -3.37 30.50 -16.83
N TYR A 260 -2.28 29.94 -17.34
CA TYR A 260 -1.28 30.73 -18.09
C TYR A 260 -1.88 31.36 -19.34
N ARG A 261 -2.71 30.63 -20.11
CA ARG A 261 -3.46 31.17 -21.27
C ARG A 261 -4.49 32.22 -20.88
N PHE A 262 -5.16 32.06 -19.74
CA PHE A 262 -6.12 33.03 -19.22
C PHE A 262 -5.44 34.33 -18.77
N LEU A 263 -4.33 34.23 -18.03
CA LEU A 263 -3.54 35.37 -17.57
C LEU A 263 -2.86 36.11 -18.74
N THR A 264 -2.35 35.39 -19.73
CA THR A 264 -1.80 36.02 -20.96
C THR A 264 -2.89 36.69 -21.80
N LYS A 265 -4.10 36.13 -21.88
CA LYS A 265 -5.24 36.81 -22.54
C LYS A 265 -5.68 38.09 -21.83
N ILE A 266 -5.55 38.18 -20.51
CA ILE A 266 -5.86 39.39 -19.75
C ILE A 266 -4.75 40.44 -19.92
N LEU A 267 -3.49 40.02 -20.00
CA LEU A 267 -2.34 40.92 -20.12
C LEU A 267 -2.10 41.45 -21.55
N TYR A 268 -2.57 40.76 -22.60
CA TYR A 268 -2.40 41.18 -24.00
C TYR A 268 -3.65 41.84 -24.63
N ASN A 269 -4.70 42.06 -23.84
CA ASN A 269 -5.96 42.70 -24.30
C ASN A 269 -6.25 44.00 -23.51
N ILE A 270 -5.19 44.60 -22.94
CA ILE A 270 -5.06 45.99 -22.49
C ILE A 270 -3.99 46.63 -23.38
#